data_AF-A0A3B9PM61-F1
#
_entry.id   AF-A0A3B9PM61-F1
#
_cell.length_a   1.000
_cell.length_b   1.000
_cell.length_c   1.000
_cell.angle_alpha   90.00
_cell.angle_beta   90.00
_cell.angle_gamma   90.00
#
_symmetry.space_group_name_H-M   'P 1'
#
loop_
_entity.id
_entity.type
_entity.pdbx_description
1 polymer ?
#
loop_
_entity_poly.entity_id
_entity_poly.type
_entity_poly.pdbx_seq_one_letter_code
_entity_poly.pdbx_strand_id
1 'polypeptide(L)'
;DEGRLRQHGVEIGKSVYRPLGVPAQIEEGLDLLLDKANHIEDPFEQSFFVMVHLPYLQPFADVNKRTSRLAANLPLICANLCPLTFLDVPGQAYSRAVLGVYELTRIELLRDLYLWAYERSTQEYLAIKQDLTEPDPLRLAWREVIKQSVREVVRQPGRAPLDVIDACLSAHELGADRDNVESLVIDELRRLHEGVLARYGLRPSEFVEWQSRQRAT
;
A
#
# COMPACT_ATOMS: atom_id res chain seq x y z
N ASP A 1 -17.88 -2.38 -13.44
CA ASP A 1 -16.90 -3.49 -13.41
C ASP A 1 -15.69 -3.14 -12.55
N GLU A 2 -15.86 -3.02 -11.24
CA GLU A 2 -14.74 -2.74 -10.34
C GLU A 2 -14.04 -4.04 -9.92
N GLY A 3 -12.71 -4.05 -9.95
CA GLY A 3 -11.89 -5.18 -9.51
C GLY A 3 -11.95 -6.43 -10.42
N ARG A 4 -12.42 -6.31 -11.66
CA ARG A 4 -12.52 -7.42 -12.63
C ARG A 4 -11.82 -7.09 -13.94
N LEU A 5 -11.31 -8.11 -14.62
CA LEU A 5 -10.84 -8.00 -16.00
C LEU A 5 -11.98 -7.60 -16.93
N ARG A 6 -11.69 -6.69 -17.85
CA ARG A 6 -12.69 -6.26 -18.84
C ARG A 6 -13.02 -7.38 -19.81
N GLN A 7 -14.28 -7.42 -20.22
CA GLN A 7 -14.82 -8.42 -21.16
C GLN A 7 -15.06 -7.84 -22.57
N HIS A 8 -14.66 -6.60 -22.80
CA HIS A 8 -14.89 -5.85 -24.03
C HIS A 8 -13.63 -5.08 -24.43
N GLY A 9 -13.54 -4.72 -25.72
CA GLY A 9 -12.48 -3.85 -26.24
C GLY A 9 -12.56 -2.44 -25.69
N VAL A 10 -11.41 -1.78 -25.55
CA VAL A 10 -11.30 -0.36 -25.19
C VAL A 10 -10.36 0.35 -26.16
N GLU A 11 -10.50 1.65 -26.28
CA GLU A 11 -9.63 2.50 -27.08
C GLU A 11 -8.89 3.50 -26.19
N ILE A 12 -7.70 3.91 -26.62
CA ILE A 12 -6.99 5.01 -25.98
C ILE A 12 -7.33 6.31 -26.70
N GLY A 13 -8.03 7.20 -26.01
CA GLY A 13 -8.38 8.51 -26.54
C GLY A 13 -7.14 9.27 -27.03
N LYS A 14 -7.25 9.90 -28.21
CA LYS A 14 -6.17 10.65 -28.87
C LYS A 14 -4.93 9.83 -29.21
N SER A 15 -5.08 8.52 -29.38
CA SER A 15 -4.01 7.62 -29.81
C SER A 15 -4.51 6.65 -30.88
N VAL A 16 -3.62 6.22 -31.77
CA VAL A 16 -3.91 5.14 -32.74
C VAL A 16 -3.71 3.74 -32.15
N TYR A 17 -3.17 3.65 -30.94
CA TYR A 17 -2.93 2.40 -30.25
C TYR A 17 -4.24 1.67 -29.92
N ARG A 18 -4.29 0.38 -30.28
CA ARG A 18 -5.40 -0.53 -30.00
C ARG A 18 -4.93 -1.63 -29.05
N PRO A 19 -5.35 -1.60 -27.77
CA PRO A 19 -5.08 -2.67 -26.83
C PRO A 19 -5.70 -4.01 -27.26
N LEU A 20 -5.26 -5.11 -26.64
CA LEU A 20 -5.86 -6.43 -26.86
C LEU A 20 -7.38 -6.40 -26.62
N GLY A 21 -8.16 -6.95 -27.55
CA GLY A 21 -9.62 -6.93 -27.46
C GLY A 21 -10.22 -8.21 -26.87
N VAL A 22 -9.51 -9.33 -26.96
CA VAL A 22 -10.03 -10.66 -26.61
C VAL A 22 -9.84 -10.93 -25.12
N PRO A 23 -10.90 -11.20 -24.34
CA PRO A 23 -10.80 -11.39 -22.89
C PRO A 23 -9.80 -12.47 -22.45
N ALA A 24 -9.78 -13.63 -23.12
CA ALA A 24 -8.84 -14.72 -22.82
C ALA A 24 -7.37 -14.28 -22.98
N GLN A 25 -7.06 -13.49 -24.01
CA GLN A 25 -5.69 -12.98 -24.22
C GLN A 25 -5.30 -11.92 -23.18
N ILE A 26 -6.28 -11.18 -22.64
CA ILE A 26 -6.03 -10.20 -21.58
C ILE A 26 -5.70 -10.91 -20.27
N GLU A 27 -6.43 -11.99 -19.96
CA GLU A 27 -6.19 -12.84 -18.79
C GLU A 27 -4.81 -13.50 -18.87
N GLU A 28 -4.51 -14.22 -19.95
CA GLU A 28 -3.18 -14.82 -20.19
C GLU A 28 -2.07 -13.77 -20.17
N GLY A 29 -2.31 -12.60 -20.78
CA GLY A 29 -1.34 -11.50 -20.81
C GLY A 29 -1.09 -10.89 -19.44
N LEU A 30 -2.11 -10.83 -18.57
CA LEU A 30 -1.94 -10.34 -17.20
C LEU A 30 -1.18 -11.36 -16.35
N ASP A 31 -1.51 -12.64 -16.45
CA ASP A 31 -0.79 -13.70 -15.73
C ASP A 31 0.70 -13.70 -16.09
N LEU A 32 1.01 -13.60 -17.40
CA LEU A 32 2.40 -13.51 -17.87
C LEU A 32 3.09 -12.23 -17.38
N LEU A 33 2.38 -11.10 -17.33
CA LEU A 33 2.92 -9.84 -16.82
C LEU A 33 3.28 -9.98 -15.34
N LEU A 34 2.36 -10.53 -14.53
CA LEU A 34 2.56 -10.71 -13.09
C LEU A 34 3.69 -11.71 -12.81
N ASP A 35 3.76 -12.81 -13.56
CA ASP A 35 4.84 -13.78 -13.47
C ASP A 35 6.20 -13.13 -13.74
N LYS A 36 6.33 -12.38 -14.84
CA LYS A 36 7.55 -11.63 -15.15
C LYS A 36 7.90 -10.62 -14.07
N ALA A 37 6.92 -9.85 -13.60
CA ALA A 37 7.14 -8.87 -12.54
C ALA A 37 7.71 -9.55 -11.29
N ASN A 38 7.18 -10.71 -10.88
CA ASN A 38 7.65 -11.46 -9.70
C ASN A 38 9.08 -12.01 -9.85
N HIS A 39 9.60 -12.17 -11.06
CA HIS A 39 10.96 -12.62 -11.32
C HIS A 39 11.99 -11.48 -11.41
N ILE A 40 11.57 -10.21 -11.38
CA ILE A 40 12.48 -9.07 -11.38
C ILE A 40 12.94 -8.79 -9.95
N GLU A 41 14.23 -8.93 -9.70
CA GLU A 41 14.83 -8.75 -8.36
C GLU A 41 15.06 -7.28 -8.00
N ASP A 42 15.47 -6.45 -8.97
CA ASP A 42 15.71 -5.03 -8.73
C ASP A 42 14.38 -4.28 -8.55
N PRO A 43 14.15 -3.59 -7.41
CA PRO A 43 12.86 -2.97 -7.13
C PRO A 43 12.54 -1.80 -8.06
N PHE A 44 13.54 -1.12 -8.63
CA PHE A 44 13.33 -0.03 -9.59
C PHE A 44 12.93 -0.58 -10.96
N GLU A 45 13.61 -1.63 -11.42
CA GLU A 45 13.24 -2.35 -12.63
C GLU A 45 11.83 -2.93 -12.51
N GLN A 46 11.51 -3.58 -11.38
CA GLN A 46 10.19 -4.15 -11.13
C GLN A 46 9.10 -3.07 -11.12
N SER A 47 9.37 -1.94 -10.45
CA SER A 47 8.50 -0.76 -10.45
C SER A 47 8.27 -0.24 -11.86
N PHE A 48 9.34 -0.03 -12.62
CA PHE A 48 9.27 0.54 -13.96
C PHE A 48 8.61 -0.42 -14.96
N PHE A 49 8.85 -1.73 -14.83
CA PHE A 49 8.19 -2.78 -15.61
C PHE A 49 6.67 -2.70 -15.46
N VAL A 50 6.15 -2.64 -14.23
CA VAL A 50 4.71 -2.49 -13.96
C VAL A 50 4.17 -1.17 -14.52
N MET A 51 4.97 -0.10 -14.46
CA MET A 51 4.62 1.22 -15.00
C MET A 51 4.46 1.22 -16.53
N VAL A 52 5.26 0.43 -17.24
CA VAL A 52 5.23 0.28 -18.70
C VAL A 52 4.11 -0.67 -19.13
N HIS A 53 4.09 -1.89 -18.58
CA HIS A 53 3.36 -2.99 -19.19
C HIS A 53 1.89 -3.04 -18.78
N LEU A 54 1.53 -2.66 -17.55
CA LEU A 54 0.13 -2.70 -17.11
C LEU A 54 -0.74 -1.72 -17.93
N PRO A 55 -0.34 -0.45 -18.15
CA PRO A 55 -1.09 0.45 -19.00
C PRO A 55 -1.04 0.06 -20.47
N TYR A 56 -0.01 -0.66 -20.93
CA TYR A 56 0.01 -1.17 -22.31
C TYR A 56 -1.04 -2.27 -22.50
N LEU A 57 -1.10 -3.26 -21.60
CA LEU A 57 -2.05 -4.37 -21.66
C LEU A 57 -3.52 -3.91 -21.56
N GLN A 58 -3.79 -2.85 -20.77
CA GLN A 58 -5.15 -2.37 -20.44
C GLN A 58 -6.07 -3.50 -19.93
N PRO A 59 -5.76 -4.19 -18.82
CA PRO A 59 -6.60 -5.28 -18.32
C PRO A 59 -7.97 -4.85 -17.79
N PHE A 60 -8.13 -3.57 -17.41
CA PHE A 60 -9.35 -3.03 -16.82
C PHE A 60 -10.09 -2.11 -17.79
N ALA A 61 -11.41 -1.91 -17.58
CA ALA A 61 -12.23 -1.03 -18.42
C ALA A 61 -11.84 0.47 -18.26
N ASP A 62 -11.37 0.87 -17.09
CA ASP A 62 -10.78 2.18 -16.80
C ASP A 62 -9.68 2.01 -15.74
N VAL A 63 -9.02 3.10 -15.35
CA VAL A 63 -8.11 3.20 -14.19
C VAL A 63 -6.74 2.55 -14.43
N ASN A 64 -6.47 1.88 -15.56
CA ASN A 64 -5.18 1.21 -15.83
C ASN A 64 -3.94 2.06 -15.52
N LYS A 65 -3.92 3.34 -15.93
CA LYS A 65 -2.80 4.26 -15.66
C LYS A 65 -2.68 4.60 -14.16
N ARG A 66 -3.81 4.73 -13.45
CA ARG A 66 -3.86 5.00 -12.00
C ARG A 66 -3.42 3.76 -11.23
N THR A 67 -3.95 2.59 -11.57
CA THR A 67 -3.56 1.30 -10.99
C THR A 67 -2.08 1.03 -11.15
N SER A 68 -1.53 1.29 -12.34
CA SER A 68 -0.11 1.10 -12.64
C SER A 68 0.79 1.97 -11.76
N ARG A 69 0.46 3.25 -11.55
CA ARG A 69 1.25 4.13 -10.65
C ARG A 69 1.20 3.69 -9.19
N LEU A 70 0.07 3.15 -8.73
CA LEU A 70 -0.04 2.57 -7.38
C LEU A 70 0.75 1.27 -7.28
N ALA A 71 0.62 0.38 -8.27
CA ALA A 71 1.30 -0.91 -8.28
C ALA A 71 2.82 -0.77 -8.42
N ALA A 72 3.31 0.24 -9.15
CA ALA A 72 4.73 0.56 -9.26
C ALA A 72 5.38 0.90 -7.89
N ASN A 73 4.59 1.33 -6.90
CA ASN A 73 5.09 1.61 -5.56
C ASN A 73 5.27 0.36 -4.70
N LEU A 74 4.57 -0.74 -4.98
CA LEU A 74 4.67 -1.98 -4.20
C LEU A 74 6.12 -2.47 -4.03
N PRO A 75 6.92 -2.65 -5.11
CA PRO A 75 8.29 -3.15 -4.96
C PRO A 75 9.20 -2.18 -4.21
N LEU A 76 9.03 -0.87 -4.40
CA LEU A 76 9.78 0.16 -3.66
C LEU A 76 9.48 0.09 -2.16
N ILE A 77 8.21 -0.03 -1.78
CA ILE A 77 7.78 -0.12 -0.38
C ILE A 77 8.30 -1.42 0.25
N CYS A 78 8.19 -2.56 -0.45
CA CYS A 78 8.71 -3.84 0.02
C CYS A 78 10.23 -3.80 0.27
N ALA A 79 10.97 -3.03 -0.53
CA ALA A 79 12.40 -2.79 -0.35
C ALA A 79 12.73 -1.65 0.64
N ASN A 80 11.73 -1.07 1.33
CA ASN A 80 11.87 0.06 2.25
C ASN A 80 12.51 1.30 1.59
N LEU A 81 12.22 1.52 0.30
CA LEU A 81 12.62 2.68 -0.48
C LEU A 81 11.54 3.77 -0.43
N CYS A 82 11.93 4.99 -0.80
CA CYS A 82 11.00 6.11 -0.91
C CYS A 82 9.88 5.76 -1.90
N PRO A 83 8.61 5.99 -1.58
CA PRO A 83 7.54 5.85 -2.56
C PRO A 83 7.71 6.86 -3.70
N LEU A 84 7.39 6.42 -4.92
CA LEU A 84 7.26 7.27 -6.10
C LEU A 84 5.95 8.06 -6.06
N THR A 85 6.05 9.38 -6.17
CA THR A 85 4.93 10.31 -6.34
C THR A 85 4.94 10.97 -7.72
N PHE A 86 3.76 11.42 -8.14
CA PHE A 86 3.54 12.12 -9.41
C PHE A 86 3.02 13.55 -9.22
N LEU A 87 3.10 14.10 -8.00
CA LEU A 87 2.56 15.42 -7.67
C LEU A 87 3.12 16.52 -8.60
N ASP A 88 4.44 16.53 -8.77
CA ASP A 88 5.13 17.53 -9.59
C ASP A 88 5.27 17.15 -11.07
N VAL A 89 4.80 15.96 -11.47
CA VAL A 89 4.98 15.48 -12.85
C VAL A 89 4.03 16.23 -13.79
N PRO A 90 4.54 16.96 -14.80
CA PRO A 90 3.68 17.65 -15.74
C PRO A 90 2.81 16.65 -16.53
N GLY A 91 1.49 16.83 -16.48
CA GLY A 91 0.56 15.89 -17.14
C GLY A 91 0.80 15.70 -18.64
N GLN A 92 1.27 16.73 -19.34
CA GLN A 92 1.66 16.62 -20.76
C GLN A 92 2.91 15.75 -20.96
N ALA A 93 3.92 15.86 -20.09
CA ALA A 93 5.13 15.05 -20.16
C ALA A 93 4.79 13.57 -19.95
N TYR A 94 3.98 13.27 -18.92
CA TYR A 94 3.48 11.92 -18.68
C TYR A 94 2.68 11.38 -19.87
N SER A 95 1.78 12.20 -20.43
CA SER A 95 0.96 11.79 -21.58
C SER A 95 1.81 11.45 -22.80
N ARG A 96 2.83 12.28 -23.12
CA ARG A 96 3.75 12.02 -24.24
C ARG A 96 4.61 10.78 -24.01
N ALA A 97 5.11 10.59 -22.80
CA ALA A 97 5.89 9.41 -22.42
C ALA A 97 5.10 8.12 -22.60
N VAL A 98 3.84 8.11 -22.14
CA VAL A 98 2.94 6.95 -22.32
C VAL A 98 2.60 6.72 -23.80
N LEU A 99 2.38 7.78 -24.59
CA LEU A 99 2.16 7.64 -26.03
C LEU A 99 3.39 7.05 -26.75
N GLY A 100 4.60 7.39 -26.32
CA GLY A 100 5.83 6.77 -26.83
C GLY A 100 5.84 5.24 -26.64
N VAL A 101 5.34 4.76 -25.50
CA VAL A 101 5.18 3.32 -25.26
C VAL A 101 4.09 2.75 -26.15
N TYR A 102 2.92 3.40 -26.19
CA TYR A 102 1.74 2.89 -26.88
C TYR A 102 1.91 2.82 -28.40
N GLU A 103 2.47 3.85 -29.01
CA GLU A 103 2.49 4.01 -30.46
C GLU A 103 3.83 3.63 -31.08
N LEU A 104 4.93 3.79 -30.33
CA LEU A 104 6.27 3.59 -30.85
C LEU A 104 6.98 2.39 -30.21
N THR A 105 6.38 1.74 -29.20
CA THR A 105 7.01 0.67 -28.41
C THR A 105 8.36 1.10 -27.81
N ARG A 106 8.49 2.40 -27.51
CA ARG A 106 9.71 3.03 -26.98
C ARG A 106 9.48 3.50 -25.55
N ILE A 107 10.37 3.10 -24.65
CA ILE A 107 10.24 3.31 -23.20
C ILE A 107 11.09 4.47 -22.68
N GLU A 108 12.01 5.00 -23.49
CA GLU A 108 13.06 5.91 -23.05
C GLU A 108 12.48 7.19 -22.45
N LEU A 109 11.44 7.75 -23.05
CA LEU A 109 10.80 8.96 -22.54
C LEU A 109 10.06 8.70 -21.21
N LEU A 110 9.51 7.50 -21.03
CA LEU A 110 8.87 7.10 -19.77
C LEU A 110 9.90 6.78 -18.69
N ARG A 111 11.04 6.19 -19.07
CA ARG A 111 12.18 5.95 -18.18
C ARG A 111 12.73 7.26 -17.65
N ASP A 112 13.00 8.22 -18.52
CA ASP A 112 13.56 9.50 -18.12
C ASP A 112 12.59 10.28 -17.22
N LEU A 113 11.28 10.22 -17.52
CA LEU A 113 10.24 10.76 -16.65
C LEU A 113 10.16 10.04 -15.29
N TYR A 114 10.29 8.70 -15.28
CA TYR A 114 10.30 7.90 -14.06
C TYR A 114 11.45 8.29 -13.14
N LEU A 115 12.68 8.38 -13.68
CA LEU A 115 13.86 8.79 -12.91
C LEU A 115 13.70 10.21 -12.35
N TRP A 116 13.25 11.14 -13.18
CA TRP A 116 13.00 12.52 -12.77
C TRP A 116 11.93 12.63 -11.67
N ALA A 117 10.87 11.84 -11.77
CA ALA A 117 9.79 11.81 -10.78
C ALA A 117 10.29 11.21 -9.46
N TYR A 118 11.10 10.14 -9.53
CA TYR A 118 11.67 9.51 -8.36
C TYR A 118 12.65 10.42 -7.62
N GLU A 119 13.53 11.13 -8.35
CA GLU A 119 14.44 12.11 -7.75
C GLU A 119 13.68 13.16 -6.94
N ARG A 120 12.61 13.74 -7.49
CA ARG A 120 11.72 14.66 -6.75
C ARG A 120 11.04 14.01 -5.56
N SER A 121 10.52 12.80 -5.74
CA SER A 121 9.86 12.05 -4.67
C SER A 121 10.78 11.91 -3.45
N THR A 122 12.06 11.61 -3.67
CA THR A 122 13.04 11.52 -2.60
C THR A 122 13.31 12.87 -1.92
N GLN A 123 13.36 13.96 -2.67
CA GLN A 123 13.55 15.31 -2.12
C GLN A 123 12.37 15.75 -1.26
N GLU A 124 11.14 15.54 -1.74
CA GLU A 124 9.91 15.79 -0.98
C GLU A 124 9.88 14.96 0.30
N TYR A 125 10.19 13.67 0.21
CA TYR A 125 10.20 12.78 1.37
C TYR A 125 11.25 13.20 2.40
N LEU A 126 12.43 13.63 1.96
CA LEU A 126 13.46 14.19 2.85
C LEU A 126 12.98 15.45 3.57
N ALA A 127 12.30 16.35 2.87
CA ALA A 127 11.72 17.56 3.47
C ALA A 127 10.65 17.20 4.51
N ILE A 128 9.71 16.30 4.18
CA ILE A 128 8.67 15.84 5.11
C ILE A 128 9.28 15.14 6.33
N LYS A 129 10.33 14.34 6.14
CA LYS A 129 10.99 13.63 7.24
C LYS A 129 11.65 14.58 8.24
N GLN A 130 12.11 15.75 7.81
CA GLN A 130 12.66 16.78 8.72
C GLN A 130 11.57 17.39 9.63
N ASP A 131 10.33 17.44 9.15
CA ASP A 131 9.18 18.01 9.87
C ASP A 131 8.39 16.95 10.66
N LEU A 132 8.61 15.66 10.39
CA LEU A 132 7.98 14.56 11.13
C LEU A 132 8.56 14.48 12.54
N THR A 133 7.70 14.67 13.55
CA THR A 133 8.04 14.35 14.94
C THR A 133 8.50 12.91 15.01
N GLU A 134 9.65 12.66 15.65
CA GLU A 134 10.15 11.31 15.84
C GLU A 134 9.05 10.44 16.48
N PRO A 135 8.84 9.21 15.99
CA PRO A 135 7.89 8.31 16.62
C PRO A 135 8.29 8.16 18.09
N ASP A 136 7.30 8.24 18.99
CA ASP A 136 7.49 8.01 20.43
C ASP A 136 8.42 6.78 20.64
N PRO A 137 9.62 6.96 21.23
CA PRO A 137 10.60 5.89 21.37
C PRO A 137 10.03 4.64 22.04
N LEU A 138 9.07 4.81 22.95
CA LEU A 138 8.39 3.70 23.62
C LEU A 138 7.49 2.91 22.66
N ARG A 139 6.82 3.59 21.72
CA ARG A 139 6.03 2.92 20.66
C ARG A 139 6.91 2.08 19.76
N LEU A 140 8.15 2.52 19.50
CA LEU A 140 9.09 1.77 18.67
C LEU A 140 9.69 0.58 19.44
N ALA A 141 10.15 0.81 20.67
CA ALA A 141 10.78 -0.20 21.51
C ALA A 141 9.82 -1.35 21.86
N TRP A 142 8.56 -1.01 22.19
CA TRP A 142 7.56 -1.96 22.67
C TRP A 142 6.47 -2.28 21.64
N ARG A 143 6.75 -2.06 20.34
CA ARG A 143 5.75 -2.18 19.26
C ARG A 143 5.01 -3.53 19.24
N GLU A 144 5.72 -4.63 19.48
CA GLU A 144 5.14 -5.97 19.45
C GLU A 144 4.27 -6.22 20.68
N VAL A 145 4.70 -5.75 21.85
CA VAL A 145 3.92 -5.82 23.10
C VAL A 145 2.63 -5.02 22.96
N ILE A 146 2.71 -3.81 22.42
CA ILE A 146 1.54 -2.94 22.18
C ILE A 146 0.59 -3.63 21.18
N LYS A 147 1.11 -4.08 20.03
CA LYS A 147 0.33 -4.76 18.99
C LYS A 147 -0.38 -6.00 19.53
N GLN A 148 0.33 -6.83 20.29
CA GLN A 148 -0.21 -8.06 20.85
C GLN A 148 -1.25 -7.77 21.95
N SER A 149 -1.02 -6.78 22.81
CA SER A 149 -1.98 -6.38 23.85
C SER A 149 -3.29 -5.89 23.25
N VAL A 150 -3.24 -5.03 22.23
CA VAL A 150 -4.44 -4.58 21.49
C VAL A 150 -5.18 -5.77 20.87
N ARG A 151 -4.44 -6.69 20.25
CA ARG A 151 -5.02 -7.88 19.61
C ARG A 151 -5.73 -8.78 20.63
N GLU A 152 -5.12 -9.04 21.79
CA GLU A 152 -5.71 -9.90 22.82
C GLU A 152 -6.94 -9.29 23.46
N VAL A 153 -6.96 -7.97 23.69
CA VAL A 153 -8.15 -7.27 24.18
C VAL A 153 -9.34 -7.46 23.24
N VAL A 154 -9.13 -7.35 21.92
CA VAL A 154 -10.20 -7.52 20.93
C VAL A 154 -10.65 -8.98 20.84
N ARG A 155 -9.73 -9.94 20.96
CA ARG A 155 -10.04 -11.38 20.88
C ARG A 155 -10.70 -11.95 22.13
N GLN A 156 -10.66 -11.23 23.25
CA GLN A 156 -11.25 -11.64 24.52
C GLN A 156 -12.38 -10.71 24.94
N PRO A 157 -13.46 -10.58 24.15
CA PRO A 157 -14.50 -9.57 24.37
C PRO A 157 -15.34 -9.79 25.63
N GLY A 158 -15.19 -10.94 26.30
CA GLY A 158 -15.84 -11.25 27.58
C GLY A 158 -15.04 -10.85 28.83
N ARG A 159 -13.81 -10.32 28.67
CA ARG A 159 -12.98 -9.84 29.79
C ARG A 159 -12.91 -8.32 29.77
N ALA A 160 -12.75 -7.72 30.95
CA ALA A 160 -12.54 -6.27 31.04
C ALA A 160 -11.22 -5.91 30.32
N PRO A 161 -11.21 -4.90 29.44
CA PRO A 161 -10.01 -4.54 28.67
C PRO A 161 -8.77 -4.30 29.55
N LEU A 162 -8.92 -3.60 30.68
CA LEU A 162 -7.81 -3.32 31.58
C LEU A 162 -7.19 -4.59 32.18
N ASP A 163 -8.00 -5.60 32.52
CA ASP A 163 -7.50 -6.88 33.05
C ASP A 163 -6.68 -7.66 31.99
N VAL A 164 -7.07 -7.54 30.72
CA VAL A 164 -6.35 -8.19 29.61
C VAL A 164 -5.05 -7.45 29.33
N ILE A 165 -5.07 -6.11 29.37
CA ILE A 165 -3.86 -5.28 29.24
C ILE A 165 -2.88 -5.61 30.35
N ASP A 166 -3.31 -5.58 31.61
CA ASP A 166 -2.44 -5.85 32.76
C ASP A 166 -1.81 -7.24 32.69
N ALA A 167 -2.58 -8.26 32.28
CA ALA A 167 -2.07 -9.62 32.08
C ALA A 167 -1.04 -9.69 30.93
N CYS A 168 -1.27 -8.99 29.82
CA CYS A 168 -0.33 -8.96 28.69
C CYS A 168 0.97 -8.23 29.03
N LEU A 169 0.87 -7.11 29.75
CA LEU A 169 2.04 -6.33 30.14
C LEU A 169 2.86 -7.05 31.22
N SER A 170 2.20 -7.72 32.17
CA SER A 170 2.88 -8.49 33.21
C SER A 170 3.68 -9.69 32.67
N ALA A 171 3.40 -10.15 31.45
CA ALA A 171 4.18 -11.18 30.77
C ALA A 171 5.52 -10.68 30.21
N HIS A 172 5.81 -9.37 30.30
CA HIS A 172 6.99 -8.74 29.74
C HIS A 172 7.73 -7.91 30.81
N GLU A 173 9.07 -7.89 30.73
CA GLU A 173 9.91 -7.08 31.63
C GLU A 173 9.98 -5.62 31.18
N LEU A 174 8.88 -4.89 31.37
CA LEU A 174 8.74 -3.48 30.96
C LEU A 174 9.45 -2.49 31.89
N GLY A 175 9.79 -2.91 33.12
CA GLY A 175 10.47 -2.07 34.10
C GLY A 175 9.75 -0.74 34.35
N ALA A 176 10.49 0.36 34.24
CA ALA A 176 9.97 1.72 34.43
C ALA A 176 9.03 2.19 33.30
N ASP A 177 8.99 1.49 32.16
CA ASP A 177 8.18 1.88 31.00
C ASP A 177 6.73 1.39 31.09
N ARG A 178 6.41 0.51 32.05
CA ARG A 178 5.11 -0.18 32.15
C ARG A 178 3.91 0.75 32.03
N ASP A 179 3.85 1.79 32.85
CA ASP A 179 2.71 2.71 32.93
C ASP A 179 2.54 3.50 31.61
N ASN A 180 3.66 3.87 30.99
CA ASN A 180 3.63 4.55 29.69
C ASN A 180 3.16 3.62 28.58
N VAL A 181 3.62 2.36 28.57
CA VAL A 181 3.18 1.35 27.60
C VAL A 181 1.71 1.00 27.79
N GLU A 182 1.21 0.93 29.03
CA GLU A 182 -0.20 0.77 29.31
C GLU A 182 -1.04 1.92 28.73
N SER A 183 -0.63 3.16 28.98
CA SER A 183 -1.27 4.35 28.41
C SER A 183 -1.31 4.30 26.88
N LEU A 184 -0.20 3.88 26.24
CA LEU A 184 -0.11 3.71 24.80
C LEU A 184 -1.08 2.65 24.25
N VAL A 185 -1.22 1.51 24.94
CA VAL A 185 -2.18 0.46 24.55
C VAL A 185 -3.62 0.98 24.66
N ILE A 186 -3.95 1.70 25.72
CA ILE A 186 -5.28 2.31 25.90
C ILE A 186 -5.57 3.31 24.79
N ASP A 187 -4.61 4.16 24.43
CA ASP A 187 -4.77 5.13 23.35
C ASP A 187 -4.93 4.46 21.98
N GLU A 188 -4.21 3.37 21.70
CA GLU A 188 -4.37 2.60 20.46
C GLU A 188 -5.75 1.92 20.39
N LEU A 189 -6.26 1.39 21.51
CA LEU A 189 -7.62 0.83 21.59
C LEU A 189 -8.69 1.89 21.32
N ARG A 190 -8.52 3.12 21.84
CA ARG A 190 -9.44 4.25 21.57
C ARG A 190 -9.47 4.65 20.10
N ARG A 191 -8.35 4.52 19.40
CA ARG A 191 -8.20 4.85 17.97
C ARG A 191 -8.56 3.68 17.05
N LEU A 192 -8.97 2.53 17.59
CA LEU A 192 -9.24 1.34 16.81
C LEU A 192 -10.49 1.53 15.93
N HIS A 193 -10.33 1.35 14.62
CA HIS A 193 -11.40 1.38 13.62
C HIS A 193 -11.08 0.42 12.46
N GLU A 194 -12.04 0.20 11.56
CA GLU A 194 -11.92 -0.80 10.48
C GLU A 194 -10.65 -0.64 9.62
N GLY A 195 -10.27 0.60 9.32
CA GLY A 195 -9.08 0.95 8.53
C GLY A 195 -7.72 0.63 9.18
N VAL A 196 -7.66 0.32 10.48
CA VAL A 196 -6.38 0.01 11.18
C VAL A 196 -6.27 -1.44 11.65
N LEU A 197 -7.28 -2.29 11.42
CA LEU A 197 -7.32 -3.66 11.93
C LEU A 197 -6.15 -4.53 11.43
N ALA A 198 -5.74 -4.33 10.17
CA ALA A 198 -4.63 -5.07 9.57
C ALA A 198 -3.31 -4.88 10.35
N ARG A 199 -3.08 -3.68 10.94
CA ARG A 199 -1.90 -3.38 11.77
C ARG A 199 -1.78 -4.35 12.95
N TYR A 200 -2.91 -4.78 13.49
CA TYR A 200 -3.03 -5.66 14.66
C TYR A 200 -3.27 -7.13 14.30
N GLY A 201 -3.37 -7.46 13.00
CA GLY A 201 -3.71 -8.81 12.54
C GLY A 201 -5.13 -9.24 12.95
N LEU A 202 -6.06 -8.28 13.00
CA LEU A 202 -7.46 -8.49 13.37
C LEU A 202 -8.36 -8.57 12.13
N ARG A 203 -9.39 -9.42 12.21
CA ARG A 203 -10.46 -9.53 11.21
C ARG A 203 -11.60 -8.56 11.56
N PRO A 204 -12.33 -8.02 10.58
CA PRO A 204 -13.52 -7.20 10.83
C PRO A 204 -14.54 -7.87 11.76
N SER A 205 -14.73 -9.19 11.64
CA SER A 205 -15.64 -9.96 12.50
C SER A 205 -15.23 -9.96 13.97
N GLU A 206 -13.93 -10.09 14.28
CA GLU A 206 -13.40 -10.04 15.66
C GLU A 206 -13.66 -8.66 16.28
N PHE A 207 -13.47 -7.59 15.50
CA PHE A 207 -13.69 -6.22 15.97
C PHE A 207 -15.17 -5.90 16.25
N VAL A 208 -16.08 -6.34 15.35
CA VAL A 208 -17.52 -6.13 15.52
C VAL A 208 -18.05 -6.85 16.75
N GLU A 209 -17.62 -8.10 16.98
CA GLU A 209 -17.99 -8.86 18.18
C GLU A 209 -17.56 -8.13 19.46
N TRP A 210 -16.31 -7.66 19.51
CA TRP A 210 -15.80 -6.89 20.63
C TRP A 210 -16.59 -5.60 20.88
N GLN A 211 -16.84 -4.80 19.84
CA GLN A 211 -17.65 -3.58 19.98
C GLN A 211 -19.07 -3.85 20.50
N SER A 212 -19.72 -4.93 20.04
CA SER A 212 -21.07 -5.26 20.49
C SER A 212 -21.13 -5.58 21.99
N ARG A 213 -20.09 -6.23 22.53
CA ARG A 213 -20.00 -6.60 23.95
C ARG A 213 -19.69 -5.38 24.82
N GLN A 214 -18.79 -4.50 24.36
CA GLN A 214 -18.48 -3.24 25.05
C GLN A 214 -19.67 -2.27 25.11
N ARG A 215 -20.59 -2.31 24.13
CA ARG A 215 -21.82 -1.51 24.15
C ARG A 215 -22.94 -2.11 25.00
N ALA A 216 -22.87 -3.41 25.29
CA ALA A 216 -23.85 -4.13 26.11
C ALA A 216 -23.49 -4.14 27.60
N THR A 217 -22.33 -3.59 27.96
CA THR A 217 -21.81 -3.43 29.33
C THR A 217 -21.92 -1.97 29.73
#